data_AF-A0A2W6X3U0-F1
#
_entry.id   AF-A0A2W6X3U0-F1
#
_cell.length_a   1.000
_cell.length_b   1.000
_cell.length_c   1.000
_cell.angle_alpha   90.00
_cell.angle_beta   90.00
_cell.angle_gamma   90.00
#
_symmetry.space_group_name_H-M   'P 1'
#
loop_
_entity.id
_entity.type
_entity.pdbx_description
1 polymer ?
#
loop_
_entity_poly.entity_id
_entity_poly.type
_entity_poly.pdbx_seq_one_letter_code
_entity_poly.pdbx_strand_id
1 'polypeptide(L)'
;MSEYPWFDFDQVDYVTADTHFDHARISELAERPFTTVDDMNTELVRSWNEVVSPTDVVLHLGDVALGPIEESIGLTAQLNGCRYLVPGNHDRVSPATQSRKAIERFAPLYEAAGWTILPEVIEGTRRGYRILASHYPYKGDSQESDRHTTHRPRWDDGIPLLHGHTHARDHGPIGHQFHVGVDAHGYAPIPFTVIDAWIRNLPDVEPWLDVTIREARQLVADFDASETSNSDALFYQMGYNELLIALEDLLGALDRQWPRRDESC
;
A
#
# COMPACT_ATOMS: atom_id res chain seq x y z
N MET A 1 -8.55 -1.17 -15.32
CA MET A 1 -8.44 0.16 -14.66
C MET A 1 -8.22 -0.09 -13.19
N SER A 2 -7.26 0.60 -12.56
CA SER A 2 -6.98 0.51 -11.12
C SER A 2 -8.26 0.77 -10.31
N GLU A 3 -8.59 -0.10 -9.36
CA GLU A 3 -9.76 0.10 -8.46
C GLU A 3 -9.46 1.20 -7.43
N TYR A 4 -8.18 1.40 -7.12
CA TYR A 4 -7.71 2.32 -6.09
C TYR A 4 -6.93 3.51 -6.68
N PRO A 5 -6.85 4.63 -5.94
CA PRO A 5 -6.01 5.76 -6.33
C PRO A 5 -4.55 5.35 -6.52
N TRP A 6 -3.95 5.84 -7.61
CA TRP A 6 -2.58 5.49 -7.98
C TRP A 6 -1.54 6.23 -7.14
N PHE A 7 -0.50 5.53 -6.71
CA PHE A 7 0.62 6.04 -5.94
C PHE A 7 1.95 5.52 -6.51
N ASP A 8 2.96 6.38 -6.56
CA ASP A 8 4.30 5.98 -7.00
C ASP A 8 5.07 5.38 -5.80
N PHE A 9 5.26 4.06 -5.76
CA PHE A 9 6.02 3.41 -4.69
C PHE A 9 7.54 3.45 -4.91
N ASP A 10 8.02 3.84 -6.10
CA ASP A 10 9.46 3.97 -6.33
C ASP A 10 10.06 5.15 -5.53
N GLN A 11 9.24 6.10 -5.09
CA GLN A 11 9.66 7.18 -4.21
C GLN A 11 9.84 6.77 -2.74
N VAL A 12 9.37 5.59 -2.32
CA VAL A 12 9.35 5.21 -0.89
C VAL A 12 10.64 4.49 -0.48
N ASP A 13 11.24 4.95 0.62
CA ASP A 13 12.46 4.37 1.20
C ASP A 13 12.15 3.39 2.32
N TYR A 14 11.15 3.71 3.16
CA TYR A 14 10.77 2.89 4.32
C TYR A 14 9.25 2.71 4.43
N VAL A 15 8.84 1.61 5.04
CA VAL A 15 7.43 1.32 5.34
C VAL A 15 7.28 0.86 6.80
N THR A 16 6.15 1.20 7.42
CA THR A 16 5.82 0.78 8.78
C THR A 16 4.31 0.88 9.04
N ALA A 17 3.85 0.41 10.20
CA ALA A 17 2.47 0.57 10.66
C ALA A 17 2.37 0.46 12.19
N ASP A 18 1.20 0.81 12.74
CA ASP A 18 0.80 0.47 14.11
C ASP A 18 1.70 1.10 15.20
N THR A 19 2.26 2.30 15.00
CA THR A 19 3.12 2.93 16.02
C THR A 19 2.38 3.18 17.33
N HIS A 20 1.09 3.53 17.28
CA HIS A 20 0.26 3.73 18.46
C HIS A 20 0.84 4.67 19.52
N PHE A 21 1.40 5.81 19.12
CA PHE A 21 1.87 6.85 20.05
C PHE A 21 0.77 7.21 21.08
N ASP A 22 1.18 7.33 22.34
CA ASP A 22 0.33 7.56 23.52
C ASP A 22 -0.78 6.52 23.78
N HIS A 23 -0.75 5.36 23.14
CA HIS A 23 -1.71 4.30 23.46
C HIS A 23 -1.28 3.55 24.72
N ALA A 24 -1.61 4.06 25.92
CA ALA A 24 -1.15 3.49 27.19
C ALA A 24 -1.40 1.99 27.40
N ARG A 25 -2.43 1.41 26.75
CA ARG A 25 -2.77 -0.02 26.86
C ARG A 25 -2.14 -0.89 25.79
N ILE A 26 -1.50 -0.34 24.76
CA ILE A 26 -0.98 -1.15 23.65
C ILE A 26 0.11 -2.11 24.10
N SER A 27 0.91 -1.74 25.10
CA SER A 27 1.92 -2.63 25.66
C SER A 27 1.32 -3.90 26.27
N GLU A 28 0.15 -3.81 26.89
CA GLU A 28 -0.56 -5.00 27.38
C GLU A 28 -1.21 -5.79 26.22
N LEU A 29 -1.81 -5.09 25.26
CA LEU A 29 -2.61 -5.69 24.19
C LEU A 29 -1.76 -6.37 23.11
N ALA A 30 -0.61 -5.78 22.76
CA ALA A 30 0.35 -6.29 21.77
C ALA A 30 1.63 -6.83 22.45
N GLU A 31 1.59 -7.00 23.78
CA GLU A 31 2.67 -7.51 24.63
C GLU A 31 3.99 -6.72 24.52
N ARG A 32 3.97 -5.44 24.11
CA ARG A 32 5.20 -4.64 23.94
C ARG A 32 5.99 -4.55 25.26
N PRO A 33 7.32 -4.59 25.23
CA PRO A 33 8.17 -4.69 26.41
C PRO A 33 8.37 -3.35 27.13
N PHE A 34 7.37 -2.45 27.12
CA PHE A 34 7.48 -1.12 27.72
C PHE A 34 6.70 -1.03 29.02
N THR A 35 7.34 -0.49 30.05
CA THR A 35 6.72 -0.32 31.37
C THR A 35 5.76 0.87 31.39
N THR A 36 6.11 1.94 30.67
CA THR A 36 5.28 3.15 30.56
C THR A 36 5.07 3.55 29.10
N VAL A 37 4.02 4.34 28.86
CA VAL A 37 3.75 4.90 27.53
C VAL A 37 4.84 5.88 27.08
N ASP A 38 5.45 6.60 28.02
CA ASP A 38 6.56 7.52 27.74
C ASP A 38 7.83 6.79 27.30
N ASP A 39 8.13 5.64 27.93
CA ASP A 39 9.25 4.78 27.51
C ASP A 39 9.02 4.26 26.08
N MET A 40 7.80 3.83 25.77
CA MET A 40 7.42 3.37 24.44
C MET A 40 7.57 4.50 23.40
N ASN A 41 7.00 5.67 23.68
CA ASN A 41 7.08 6.82 22.77
C ASN A 41 8.53 7.21 22.50
N THR A 42 9.36 7.24 23.54
CA THR A 42 10.79 7.55 23.44
C THR A 42 11.52 6.53 22.57
N GLU A 43 11.26 5.24 22.78
CA GLU A 43 11.87 4.19 21.98
C GLU A 43 11.42 4.22 20.52
N LEU A 44 10.13 4.44 20.25
CA LEU A 44 9.62 4.57 18.88
C LEU A 44 10.28 5.73 18.13
N VAL A 45 10.42 6.90 18.76
CA VAL A 45 11.13 8.05 18.16
C VAL A 45 12.61 7.71 17.93
N ARG A 46 13.26 7.09 18.91
CA ARG A 46 14.67 6.70 18.82
C ARG A 46 14.91 5.73 17.66
N SER A 47 14.16 4.64 17.63
CA SER A 47 14.28 3.57 16.62
C SER A 47 13.90 4.04 15.22
N TRP A 48 12.90 4.92 15.10
CA TRP A 48 12.59 5.59 13.83
C TRP A 48 13.75 6.45 13.34
N ASN A 49 14.24 7.37 14.17
CA ASN A 49 15.25 8.34 13.76
C ASN A 49 16.66 7.73 13.62
N GLU A 50 16.89 6.53 14.14
CA GLU A 50 18.12 5.75 13.93
C GLU A 50 18.22 5.23 12.49
N VAL A 51 17.10 4.91 11.84
CA VAL A 51 17.09 4.34 10.48
C VAL A 51 16.64 5.32 9.41
N VAL A 52 15.75 6.26 9.74
CA VAL A 52 15.18 7.22 8.78
C VAL A 52 15.94 8.54 8.83
N SER A 53 16.48 8.96 7.69
CA SER A 53 17.08 10.27 7.47
C SER A 53 16.00 11.35 7.25
N PRO A 54 16.30 12.64 7.48
CA PRO A 54 15.34 13.72 7.24
C PRO A 54 14.84 13.83 5.79
N THR A 55 15.55 13.27 4.81
CA THR A 55 15.19 13.32 3.39
C THR A 55 14.50 12.06 2.89
N ASP A 56 14.49 11.00 3.68
CA ASP A 56 13.89 9.71 3.29
C ASP A 56 12.37 9.82 3.26
N VAL A 57 11.74 9.02 2.41
CA VAL A 57 10.28 8.92 2.32
C VAL A 57 9.79 7.70 3.09
N VAL A 58 8.84 7.91 4.00
CA VAL A 58 8.24 6.85 4.80
C VAL A 58 6.75 6.73 4.51
N LEU A 59 6.31 5.51 4.21
CA LEU A 59 4.90 5.16 4.09
C LEU A 59 4.43 4.47 5.38
N HIS A 60 3.47 5.08 6.09
CA HIS A 60 2.88 4.53 7.30
C HIS A 60 1.48 3.98 7.02
N LEU A 61 1.24 2.71 7.34
CA LEU A 61 -0.03 2.01 7.09
C LEU A 61 -0.92 2.01 8.33
N GLY A 62 -1.21 3.22 8.82
CA GLY A 62 -2.28 3.43 9.79
C GLY A 62 -1.94 3.20 11.26
N ASP A 63 -2.83 3.69 12.11
CA ASP A 63 -2.79 3.58 13.57
C ASP A 63 -1.56 4.26 14.18
N VAL A 64 -1.38 5.53 13.82
CA VAL A 64 -0.22 6.33 14.22
C VAL A 64 -0.24 6.63 15.71
N ALA A 65 -1.37 7.10 16.23
CA ALA A 65 -1.51 7.60 17.60
C ALA A 65 -2.94 7.40 18.15
N LEU A 66 -3.08 7.15 19.45
CA LEU A 66 -4.40 6.87 20.06
C LEU A 66 -4.67 7.58 21.40
N GLY A 67 -3.72 8.33 21.95
CA GLY A 67 -3.95 9.18 23.12
C GLY A 67 -4.82 10.41 22.83
N PRO A 68 -4.77 11.45 23.69
CA PRO A 68 -5.33 12.76 23.39
C PRO A 68 -4.72 13.28 22.07
N ILE A 69 -5.50 13.26 20.99
CA ILE A 69 -4.94 13.25 19.63
C ILE A 69 -4.06 14.47 19.33
N GLU A 70 -4.43 15.65 19.83
CA GLU A 70 -3.63 16.87 19.67
C GLU A 70 -2.20 16.73 20.25
N GLU A 71 -2.05 16.06 21.39
CA GLU A 71 -0.76 15.82 22.03
C GLU A 71 -0.02 14.68 21.33
N SER A 72 -0.72 13.58 21.11
CA SER A 72 -0.13 12.34 20.59
C SER A 72 0.34 12.45 19.15
N ILE A 73 -0.42 13.13 18.28
CA ILE A 73 0.04 13.38 16.91
C ILE A 73 1.18 14.41 16.90
N GLY A 74 1.16 15.37 17.83
CA GLY A 74 2.22 16.37 17.99
C GLY A 74 3.58 15.75 18.30
N LEU A 75 3.63 14.67 19.08
CA LEU A 75 4.87 13.92 19.34
C LEU A 75 5.55 13.45 18.05
N THR A 76 4.76 13.09 17.04
CA THR A 76 5.26 12.59 15.76
C THR A 76 5.99 13.65 14.94
N ALA A 77 5.88 14.94 15.26
CA ALA A 77 6.63 16.00 14.58
C ALA A 77 8.16 15.86 14.75
N GLN A 78 8.60 15.02 15.70
CA GLN A 78 10.01 14.70 15.95
C GLN A 78 10.56 13.61 15.02
N LEU A 79 9.69 12.93 14.25
CA LEU A 79 10.09 11.84 13.36
C LEU A 79 10.71 12.40 12.07
N ASN A 80 11.86 11.85 11.70
CA ASN A 80 12.53 12.15 10.44
C ASN A 80 11.72 11.68 9.23
N GLY A 81 11.97 12.33 8.08
CA GLY A 81 11.49 11.92 6.78
C GLY A 81 10.22 12.63 6.30
N CYS A 82 9.99 12.53 5.00
CA CYS A 82 8.76 12.89 4.31
C CYS A 82 7.74 11.77 4.52
N ARG A 83 6.65 12.04 5.24
CA ARG A 83 5.78 10.98 5.78
C ARG A 83 4.42 10.97 5.12
N TYR A 84 4.08 9.83 4.52
CA TYR A 84 2.75 9.54 4.00
C TYR A 84 1.99 8.63 4.96
N LEU A 85 0.69 8.88 5.13
CA LEU A 85 -0.18 8.08 5.97
C LEU A 85 -1.32 7.48 5.15
N VAL A 86 -1.39 6.15 5.08
CA VAL A 86 -2.60 5.40 4.71
C VAL A 86 -3.37 5.14 6.01
N PRO A 87 -4.53 5.78 6.26
CA PRO A 87 -5.17 5.76 7.57
C PRO A 87 -5.65 4.37 8.01
N GLY A 88 -5.42 4.03 9.29
CA GLY A 88 -5.96 2.85 9.97
C GLY A 88 -7.19 3.17 10.82
N ASN A 89 -7.89 2.16 11.33
CA ASN A 89 -9.16 2.37 12.06
C ASN A 89 -9.04 3.26 13.29
N HIS A 90 -7.87 3.34 13.91
CA HIS A 90 -7.66 4.16 15.10
C HIS A 90 -7.29 5.62 14.78
N ASP A 91 -6.92 5.92 13.53
CA ASP A 91 -6.63 7.28 13.11
C ASP A 91 -7.90 8.14 13.03
N ARG A 92 -7.81 9.38 13.51
CA ARG A 92 -8.93 10.35 13.48
C ARG A 92 -9.21 10.91 12.09
N VAL A 93 -8.45 10.50 11.10
CA VAL A 93 -8.59 10.83 9.69
C VAL A 93 -9.06 9.64 8.85
N SER A 94 -9.44 8.52 9.50
CA SER A 94 -9.90 7.30 8.83
C SER A 94 -11.39 7.34 8.46
N PRO A 95 -11.74 7.20 7.17
CA PRO A 95 -13.13 6.99 6.73
C PRO A 95 -13.82 5.76 7.32
N ALA A 96 -13.07 4.72 7.72
CA ALA A 96 -13.62 3.50 8.32
C ALA A 96 -14.27 3.72 9.70
N THR A 97 -13.81 4.72 10.46
CA THR A 97 -14.31 4.95 11.83
C THR A 97 -14.76 6.38 12.10
N GLN A 98 -14.46 7.32 11.21
CA GLN A 98 -14.75 8.73 11.40
C GLN A 98 -15.74 9.28 10.36
N SER A 99 -16.63 10.16 10.81
CA SER A 99 -17.45 10.95 9.90
C SER A 99 -16.59 11.93 9.11
N ARG A 100 -17.01 12.31 7.90
CA ARG A 100 -16.34 13.33 7.09
C ARG A 100 -16.06 14.63 7.87
N LYS A 101 -17.00 15.10 8.69
CA LYS A 101 -16.83 16.30 9.53
C LYS A 101 -15.72 16.12 10.59
N ALA A 102 -15.57 14.91 11.14
CA ALA A 102 -14.50 14.62 12.08
C ALA A 102 -13.14 14.58 11.37
N ILE A 103 -13.07 13.97 10.19
CA ILE A 103 -11.87 13.95 9.36
C ILE A 103 -11.43 15.38 9.02
N GLU A 104 -12.34 16.22 8.51
CA GLU A 104 -12.07 17.63 8.20
C GLU A 104 -11.59 18.43 9.43
N ARG A 105 -12.06 18.06 10.63
CA ARG A 105 -11.63 18.69 11.89
C ARG A 105 -10.21 18.29 12.28
N PHE A 106 -9.84 17.02 12.13
CA PHE A 106 -8.57 16.48 12.65
C PHE A 106 -7.43 16.47 11.64
N ALA A 107 -7.72 16.44 10.33
CA ALA A 107 -6.69 16.43 9.28
C ALA A 107 -5.63 17.54 9.42
N PRO A 108 -5.99 18.80 9.77
CA PRO A 108 -4.99 19.85 9.96
C PRO A 108 -3.96 19.56 11.05
N LEU A 109 -4.29 18.74 12.07
CA LEU A 109 -3.34 18.37 13.12
C LEU A 109 -2.28 17.38 12.61
N TYR A 110 -2.69 16.43 11.77
CA TYR A 110 -1.79 15.47 11.14
C TYR A 110 -0.87 16.18 10.15
N GLU A 111 -1.41 17.08 9.33
CA GLU A 111 -0.65 17.91 8.39
C GLU A 111 0.37 18.80 9.12
N ALA A 112 -0.04 19.45 10.22
CA ALA A 112 0.85 20.26 11.04
C ALA A 112 1.99 19.44 11.70
N ALA A 113 1.74 18.15 11.98
CA ALA A 113 2.77 17.21 12.44
C ALA A 113 3.66 16.65 11.32
N GLY A 114 3.40 17.02 10.06
CA GLY A 114 4.21 16.67 8.88
C GLY A 114 3.74 15.44 8.12
N TRP A 115 2.48 15.01 8.31
CA TRP A 115 1.89 13.88 7.57
C TRP A 115 1.16 14.34 6.32
N THR A 116 1.39 13.65 5.20
CA THR A 116 0.52 13.72 4.03
C THR A 116 -0.47 12.56 4.06
N ILE A 117 -1.75 12.86 4.20
CA ILE A 117 -2.81 11.85 4.31
C ILE A 117 -3.18 11.33 2.92
N LEU A 118 -3.16 10.00 2.77
CA LEU A 118 -3.53 9.26 1.58
C LEU A 118 -4.90 8.57 1.75
N PRO A 119 -5.49 8.03 0.67
CA PRO A 119 -6.65 7.14 0.74
C PRO A 119 -6.39 5.86 1.56
N GLU A 120 -7.45 5.19 2.04
CA GLU A 120 -7.38 3.96 2.88
C GLU A 120 -6.77 2.74 2.17
N VAL A 121 -6.84 2.74 0.85
CA VAL A 121 -6.18 1.77 -0.02
C VAL A 121 -5.58 2.55 -1.18
N ILE A 122 -4.31 2.29 -1.45
CA ILE A 122 -3.58 2.85 -2.59
C ILE A 122 -3.01 1.70 -3.42
N GLU A 123 -2.97 1.91 -4.73
CA GLU A 123 -2.40 0.98 -5.69
C GLU A 123 -1.27 1.68 -6.46
N GLY A 124 -0.27 0.93 -6.92
CA GLY A 124 0.79 1.52 -7.71
C GLY A 124 1.83 0.51 -8.15
N THR A 125 2.99 1.01 -8.56
CA THR A 125 4.13 0.17 -8.93
C THR A 125 5.38 0.49 -8.14
N ARG A 126 6.15 -0.56 -7.85
CA ARG A 126 7.52 -0.51 -7.33
C ARG A 126 8.39 -1.39 -8.21
N ARG A 127 9.43 -0.83 -8.82
CA ARG A 127 10.34 -1.57 -9.73
C ARG A 127 9.62 -2.35 -10.81
N GLY A 128 8.50 -1.81 -11.29
CA GLY A 128 7.65 -2.42 -12.30
C GLY A 128 6.66 -3.48 -11.78
N TYR A 129 6.64 -3.85 -10.50
CA TYR A 129 5.64 -4.75 -9.93
C TYR A 129 4.47 -3.97 -9.35
N ARG A 130 3.23 -4.43 -9.55
CA ARG A 130 2.05 -3.86 -8.87
C ARG A 130 2.14 -4.13 -7.37
N ILE A 131 1.71 -3.15 -6.58
CA ILE A 131 1.62 -3.26 -5.12
C ILE A 131 0.34 -2.55 -4.65
N LEU A 132 -0.33 -3.14 -3.66
CA LEU A 132 -1.32 -2.48 -2.82
C LEU A 132 -0.73 -2.13 -1.46
N ALA A 133 -1.20 -1.03 -0.88
CA ALA A 133 -0.98 -0.74 0.53
C ALA A 133 -2.29 -0.34 1.19
N SER A 134 -2.57 -0.96 2.33
CA SER A 134 -3.71 -0.66 3.19
C SER A 134 -3.31 -0.93 4.63
N HIS A 135 -3.98 -0.29 5.60
CA HIS A 135 -3.81 -0.70 6.98
C HIS A 135 -4.27 -2.16 7.20
N TYR A 136 -5.37 -2.56 6.54
CA TYR A 136 -5.96 -3.89 6.72
C TYR A 136 -5.36 -4.94 5.76
N PRO A 137 -5.17 -6.20 6.20
CA PRO A 137 -4.79 -7.28 5.31
C PRO A 137 -5.96 -7.77 4.45
N TYR A 138 -5.65 -8.55 3.40
CA TYR A 138 -6.65 -9.31 2.65
C TYR A 138 -7.45 -10.23 3.57
N LYS A 139 -6.74 -10.96 4.44
CA LYS A 139 -7.33 -11.86 5.42
C LYS A 139 -6.59 -11.81 6.75
N GLY A 140 -7.34 -11.99 7.84
CA GLY A 140 -6.80 -12.03 9.19
C GLY A 140 -7.02 -10.72 9.94
N ASP A 141 -7.03 -10.82 11.26
CA ASP A 141 -7.21 -9.72 12.19
C ASP A 141 -6.47 -10.07 13.49
N SER A 142 -6.33 -9.08 14.37
CA SER A 142 -5.89 -9.28 15.76
C SER A 142 -6.88 -10.13 16.60
N GLN A 143 -8.09 -10.37 16.06
CA GLN A 143 -9.18 -11.15 16.66
C GLN A 143 -9.53 -12.36 15.79
N GLU A 144 -10.33 -13.29 16.31
CA GLU A 144 -10.77 -14.50 15.57
C GLU A 144 -11.60 -14.19 14.31
N SER A 145 -12.16 -12.97 14.18
CA SER A 145 -12.99 -12.55 13.06
C SER A 145 -12.48 -11.26 12.42
N ASP A 146 -12.54 -11.20 11.08
CA ASP A 146 -12.17 -10.01 10.30
C ASP A 146 -13.10 -8.82 10.60
N ARG A 147 -12.54 -7.70 11.04
CA ARG A 147 -13.24 -6.42 11.21
C ARG A 147 -13.02 -5.50 10.01
N HIS A 148 -13.88 -4.48 9.89
CA HIS A 148 -13.83 -3.44 8.86
C HIS A 148 -13.79 -3.99 7.41
N THR A 149 -14.48 -5.10 7.16
CA THR A 149 -14.42 -5.85 5.88
C THR A 149 -14.71 -5.02 4.64
N THR A 150 -15.49 -3.93 4.73
CA THR A 150 -15.78 -3.02 3.61
C THR A 150 -14.66 -2.04 3.27
N HIS A 151 -13.66 -1.90 4.14
CA HIS A 151 -12.49 -1.02 3.97
C HIS A 151 -11.21 -1.81 3.65
N ARG A 152 -11.32 -3.14 3.54
CA ARG A 152 -10.22 -4.02 3.13
C ARG A 152 -10.11 -4.02 1.60
N PRO A 153 -8.91 -4.28 1.06
CA PRO A 153 -8.79 -4.71 -0.32
C PRO A 153 -9.75 -5.88 -0.59
N ARG A 154 -10.51 -5.80 -1.70
CA ARG A 154 -11.70 -6.68 -1.87
C ARG A 154 -11.36 -8.15 -1.99
N TRP A 155 -10.29 -8.47 -2.71
CA TRP A 155 -9.90 -9.85 -3.06
C TRP A 155 -8.38 -9.96 -3.14
N ASP A 156 -7.83 -11.11 -2.75
CA ASP A 156 -6.47 -11.50 -3.10
C ASP A 156 -6.46 -12.04 -4.53
N ASP A 157 -6.18 -11.15 -5.48
CA ASP A 157 -6.08 -11.40 -6.91
C ASP A 157 -4.62 -11.66 -7.36
N GLY A 158 -3.72 -11.95 -6.42
CA GLY A 158 -2.29 -12.16 -6.69
C GLY A 158 -1.43 -10.90 -6.53
N ILE A 159 -2.03 -9.74 -6.25
CA ILE A 159 -1.26 -8.50 -6.08
C ILE A 159 -0.62 -8.47 -4.67
N PRO A 160 0.69 -8.20 -4.55
CA PRO A 160 1.33 -7.98 -3.27
C PRO A 160 0.68 -6.83 -2.47
N LEU A 161 0.29 -7.11 -1.23
CA LEU A 161 -0.29 -6.15 -0.28
C LEU A 161 0.63 -5.91 0.91
N LEU A 162 0.89 -4.66 1.24
CA LEU A 162 1.50 -4.26 2.50
C LEU A 162 0.40 -3.92 3.52
N HIS A 163 0.54 -4.39 4.76
CA HIS A 163 -0.46 -4.14 5.81
C HIS A 163 0.07 -4.05 7.25
N GLY A 164 -0.72 -3.41 8.11
CA GLY A 164 -0.54 -3.36 9.57
C GLY A 164 -1.61 -4.20 10.28
N HIS A 165 -2.23 -3.62 11.30
CA HIS A 165 -3.49 -4.02 11.96
C HIS A 165 -3.47 -5.29 12.81
N THR A 166 -2.73 -6.32 12.41
CA THR A 166 -2.80 -7.63 13.06
C THR A 166 -2.02 -7.69 14.38
N HIS A 167 -1.05 -6.79 14.59
CA HIS A 167 -0.07 -6.85 15.69
C HIS A 167 0.65 -8.20 15.76
N ALA A 168 0.76 -8.88 14.62
CA ALA A 168 1.44 -10.15 14.52
C ALA A 168 2.94 -9.93 14.79
N ARG A 169 3.57 -10.84 15.53
CA ARG A 169 4.98 -10.72 15.95
C ARG A 169 5.93 -11.47 15.03
N ASP A 170 5.39 -12.44 14.31
CA ASP A 170 6.07 -13.07 13.20
C ASP A 170 6.21 -12.05 12.07
N HIS A 171 7.45 -11.75 11.74
CA HIS A 171 7.79 -10.85 10.65
C HIS A 171 7.49 -11.53 9.32
N GLY A 172 6.82 -10.79 8.44
CA GLY A 172 6.93 -10.99 7.01
C GLY A 172 5.67 -11.50 6.30
N PRO A 173 5.83 -12.34 5.28
CA PRO A 173 4.78 -12.61 4.31
C PRO A 173 3.89 -13.81 4.67
N ILE A 174 2.59 -13.66 4.44
CA ILE A 174 1.61 -14.74 4.43
C ILE A 174 0.90 -14.69 3.07
N GLY A 175 1.26 -15.58 2.15
CA GLY A 175 0.75 -15.50 0.78
C GLY A 175 1.16 -14.19 0.09
N HIS A 176 0.20 -13.45 -0.45
CA HIS A 176 0.44 -12.16 -1.11
C HIS A 176 0.35 -10.94 -0.20
N GLN A 177 0.32 -11.12 1.13
CA GLN A 177 0.33 -9.99 2.07
C GLN A 177 1.57 -10.00 2.97
N PHE A 178 2.11 -8.82 3.26
CA PHE A 178 3.30 -8.63 4.10
C PHE A 178 2.98 -7.69 5.27
N HIS A 179 3.17 -8.18 6.48
CA HIS A 179 2.94 -7.37 7.68
C HIS A 179 4.12 -6.43 7.94
N VAL A 180 3.86 -5.13 8.09
CA VAL A 180 4.86 -4.08 8.32
C VAL A 180 4.72 -3.40 9.69
N GLY A 181 3.89 -3.94 10.58
CA GLY A 181 3.66 -3.39 11.91
C GLY A 181 4.92 -3.37 12.78
N VAL A 182 5.10 -2.30 13.55
CA VAL A 182 6.28 -2.11 14.42
C VAL A 182 6.54 -3.27 15.39
N ASP A 183 5.49 -3.99 15.79
CA ASP A 183 5.56 -5.12 16.71
C ASP A 183 6.35 -6.32 16.14
N ALA A 184 6.39 -6.46 14.81
CA ALA A 184 7.15 -7.50 14.13
C ALA A 184 8.59 -7.08 13.80
N HIS A 185 8.88 -5.77 13.76
CA HIS A 185 10.06 -5.20 13.11
C HIS A 185 10.93 -4.36 14.04
N GLY A 186 10.96 -4.69 15.33
CA GLY A 186 11.87 -4.06 16.29
C GLY A 186 11.55 -2.59 16.55
N TYR A 187 10.28 -2.19 16.41
CA TYR A 187 9.82 -0.83 16.67
C TYR A 187 10.43 0.25 15.75
N ALA A 188 10.89 -0.15 14.57
CA ALA A 188 11.45 0.75 13.56
C ALA A 188 10.78 0.55 12.18
N PRO A 189 10.77 1.57 11.31
CA PRO A 189 10.46 1.39 9.90
C PRO A 189 11.42 0.42 9.23
N ILE A 190 10.90 -0.42 8.34
CA ILE A 190 11.74 -1.35 7.56
C ILE A 190 12.09 -0.74 6.20
N PRO A 191 13.32 -0.94 5.69
CA PRO A 191 13.67 -0.53 4.34
C PRO A 191 12.77 -1.19 3.31
N PHE A 192 12.28 -0.44 2.33
CA PHE A 192 11.43 -0.96 1.25
C PHE A 192 12.18 -2.02 0.41
N THR A 193 13.51 -2.07 0.48
CA THR A 193 14.32 -3.13 -0.14
C THR A 193 14.02 -4.53 0.39
N VAL A 194 13.51 -4.65 1.63
CA VAL A 194 13.00 -5.92 2.18
C VAL A 194 11.75 -6.36 1.40
N ILE A 195 10.85 -5.42 1.12
CA ILE A 195 9.66 -5.64 0.31
C ILE A 195 10.05 -5.98 -1.13
N ASP A 196 11.01 -5.26 -1.71
CA ASP A 196 11.55 -5.55 -3.05
C ASP A 196 12.11 -6.97 -3.15
N ALA A 197 12.71 -7.51 -2.07
CA ALA A 197 13.21 -8.87 -2.02
C ALA A 197 12.08 -9.89 -1.86
N TRP A 198 11.06 -9.60 -1.06
CA TRP A 198 9.90 -10.47 -0.92
C TRP A 198 9.13 -10.61 -2.23
N ILE A 199 8.78 -9.50 -2.89
CA ILE A 199 7.99 -9.51 -4.13
C ILE A 199 8.68 -10.34 -5.20
N ARG A 200 10.01 -10.18 -5.38
CA ARG A 200 10.77 -10.96 -6.37
C ARG A 200 10.77 -12.47 -6.13
N ASN A 201 10.42 -12.92 -4.93
CA ASN A 201 10.36 -14.34 -4.58
C ASN A 201 8.93 -14.89 -4.56
N LEU A 202 7.92 -14.07 -4.88
CA LEU A 202 6.54 -14.55 -5.04
C LEU A 202 6.43 -15.38 -6.33
N PRO A 203 5.85 -16.60 -6.28
CA PRO A 203 5.85 -17.51 -7.41
C PRO A 203 5.02 -17.02 -8.61
N ASP A 204 3.98 -16.23 -8.35
CA ASP A 204 2.97 -15.84 -9.34
C ASP A 204 3.00 -14.33 -9.68
N VAL A 205 4.06 -13.62 -9.29
CA VAL A 205 4.17 -12.17 -9.55
C VAL A 205 4.95 -11.88 -10.83
N GLU A 206 4.28 -11.20 -11.77
CA GLU A 206 4.87 -10.74 -13.02
C GLU A 206 4.99 -9.20 -13.02
N PRO A 207 5.98 -8.61 -13.72
CA PRO A 207 6.01 -7.17 -13.92
C PRO A 207 4.72 -6.65 -14.55
N TRP A 208 4.23 -5.51 -14.08
CA TRP A 208 2.99 -4.90 -14.55
C TRP A 208 2.97 -4.65 -16.06
N LEU A 209 4.11 -4.29 -16.64
CA LEU A 209 4.22 -4.10 -18.08
C LEU A 209 3.93 -5.40 -18.84
N ASP A 210 4.44 -6.54 -18.36
CA ASP A 210 4.23 -7.84 -19.01
C ASP A 210 2.76 -8.27 -18.91
N VAL A 211 2.14 -8.07 -17.74
CA VAL A 211 0.70 -8.28 -17.54
C VAL A 211 -0.12 -7.40 -18.49
N THR A 212 0.21 -6.11 -18.57
CA THR A 212 -0.50 -5.14 -19.42
C THR A 212 -0.34 -5.49 -20.90
N ILE A 213 0.85 -5.91 -21.32
CA ILE A 213 1.11 -6.38 -22.68
C ILE A 213 0.29 -7.64 -22.98
N ARG A 214 0.23 -8.61 -22.06
CA ARG A 214 -0.55 -9.84 -22.23
C ARG A 214 -2.04 -9.56 -22.35
N GLU A 215 -2.60 -8.72 -21.47
CA GLU A 215 -4.01 -8.31 -21.51
C GLU A 215 -4.33 -7.53 -22.79
N ALA A 216 -3.46 -6.61 -23.21
CA ALA A 216 -3.60 -5.89 -24.45
C ALA A 216 -3.62 -6.83 -25.67
N ARG A 217 -2.72 -7.82 -25.71
CA ARG A 217 -2.69 -8.83 -26.77
C ARG A 217 -3.93 -9.72 -26.76
N GLN A 218 -4.43 -10.10 -25.57
CA GLN A 218 -5.67 -10.88 -25.46
C GLN A 218 -6.88 -10.08 -25.96
N LEU A 219 -6.97 -8.80 -25.61
CA LEU A 219 -8.03 -7.92 -26.08
C LEU A 219 -8.03 -7.81 -27.62
N VAL A 220 -6.85 -7.70 -28.24
CA VAL A 220 -6.70 -7.72 -29.70
C VAL A 220 -7.20 -9.04 -30.29
N ALA A 221 -6.78 -10.18 -29.72
CA ALA A 221 -7.17 -11.50 -30.20
C ALA A 221 -8.69 -11.78 -30.07
N ASP A 222 -9.30 -11.38 -28.95
CA ASP A 222 -10.74 -11.52 -28.72
C ASP A 222 -11.56 -10.68 -29.72
N PHE A 223 -11.02 -9.53 -30.13
CA PHE A 223 -11.65 -8.68 -31.13
C PHE A 223 -11.61 -9.32 -32.53
N ASP A 224 -10.45 -9.80 -32.96
CA ASP A 224 -10.29 -10.50 -34.25
C ASP A 224 -11.22 -11.72 -34.38
N ALA A 225 -11.57 -12.34 -33.25
CA ALA A 225 -12.49 -13.47 -33.17
C ALA A 225 -13.99 -13.07 -33.14
N SER A 226 -14.32 -11.80 -32.98
CA SER A 226 -15.71 -11.33 -32.82
C SER A 226 -16.38 -10.96 -34.16
N GLU A 227 -17.48 -11.64 -34.52
CA GLU A 227 -18.32 -11.25 -35.67
C GLU A 227 -19.28 -10.13 -35.28
N THR A 228 -19.05 -8.90 -35.74
CA THR A 228 -19.98 -7.77 -35.50
C THR A 228 -20.97 -7.60 -36.65
N SER A 229 -22.23 -7.97 -36.41
CA SER A 229 -23.38 -7.74 -37.31
C SER A 229 -24.30 -6.64 -36.79
N ASN A 230 -24.00 -5.36 -37.06
CA ASN A 230 -25.02 -4.30 -37.26
C ASN A 230 -24.40 -2.96 -37.70
N SER A 231 -25.17 -2.10 -38.39
CA SER A 231 -24.68 -0.85 -39.00
C SER A 231 -24.27 0.25 -38.01
N ASP A 232 -24.84 0.30 -36.81
CA ASP A 232 -24.40 1.21 -35.74
C ASP A 232 -23.04 0.79 -35.16
N ALA A 233 -22.64 -0.48 -35.34
CA ALA A 233 -21.33 -0.96 -34.93
C ALA A 233 -20.20 -0.37 -35.77
N LEU A 234 -20.43 -0.03 -37.05
CA LEU A 234 -19.38 0.44 -37.97
C LEU A 234 -18.69 1.74 -37.53
N PHE A 235 -19.41 2.70 -36.94
CA PHE A 235 -18.83 3.97 -36.50
C PHE A 235 -17.98 3.80 -35.23
N TYR A 236 -18.42 2.96 -34.30
CA TYR A 236 -17.62 2.55 -33.15
C TYR A 236 -16.44 1.67 -33.57
N GLN A 237 -16.63 0.81 -34.58
CA GLN A 237 -15.61 -0.09 -35.11
C GLN A 237 -14.48 0.67 -35.80
N MET A 238 -14.74 1.79 -36.48
CA MET A 238 -13.68 2.63 -37.04
C MET A 238 -12.82 3.28 -35.95
N GLY A 239 -13.43 3.93 -34.95
CA GLY A 239 -12.68 4.52 -33.84
C GLY A 239 -11.96 3.48 -32.98
N TYR A 240 -12.57 2.29 -32.82
CA TYR A 240 -11.96 1.18 -32.11
C TYR A 240 -10.79 0.56 -32.89
N ASN A 241 -10.90 0.43 -34.22
CA ASN A 241 -9.80 -0.02 -35.07
C ASN A 241 -8.60 0.94 -35.05
N GLU A 242 -8.84 2.26 -34.99
CA GLU A 242 -7.74 3.22 -34.83
C GLU A 242 -7.01 3.05 -33.49
N LEU A 243 -7.76 2.79 -32.41
CA LEU A 243 -7.19 2.47 -31.09
C LEU A 243 -6.43 1.13 -31.13
N LEU A 244 -6.93 0.14 -31.86
CA LEU A 244 -6.30 -1.16 -32.03
C LEU A 244 -4.97 -1.04 -32.77
N ILE A 245 -4.93 -0.33 -33.90
CA ILE A 245 -3.71 -0.07 -34.67
C ILE A 245 -2.68 0.67 -33.80
N ALA A 246 -3.11 1.69 -33.05
CA ALA A 246 -2.22 2.42 -32.15
C ALA A 246 -1.66 1.51 -31.03
N LEU A 247 -2.47 0.59 -30.52
CA LEU A 247 -2.05 -0.40 -29.53
C LEU A 247 -1.06 -1.41 -30.12
N GLU A 248 -1.31 -1.92 -31.32
CA GLU A 248 -0.40 -2.83 -32.03
C GLU A 248 0.94 -2.17 -32.37
N ASP A 249 0.92 -0.91 -32.83
CA ASP A 249 2.13 -0.13 -33.09
C ASP A 249 2.96 0.07 -31.82
N LEU A 250 2.30 0.35 -30.69
CA LEU A 250 2.93 0.48 -29.38
C LEU A 250 3.54 -0.85 -28.92
N LEU A 251 2.79 -1.95 -29.02
CA LEU A 251 3.27 -3.30 -28.70
C LEU A 251 4.47 -3.68 -29.58
N GLY A 252 4.43 -3.35 -30.87
CA GLY A 252 5.55 -3.57 -31.79
C GLY A 252 6.77 -2.70 -31.46
N ALA A 253 6.58 -1.49 -30.94
CA ALA A 253 7.67 -0.65 -30.47
C ALA A 253 8.31 -1.20 -29.18
N LEU A 254 7.50 -1.72 -28.26
CA LEU A 254 7.96 -2.39 -27.04
C LEU A 254 8.77 -3.64 -27.38
N ASP A 255 8.30 -4.49 -28.30
CA ASP A 255 9.02 -5.69 -28.76
C ASP A 255 10.41 -5.35 -29.34
N ARG A 256 10.57 -4.17 -29.98
CA ARG A 256 11.85 -3.69 -30.53
C ARG A 256 12.82 -3.15 -29.48
N GLN A 257 12.30 -2.53 -28.41
CA GLN A 257 13.13 -1.96 -27.34
C GLN A 257 13.43 -2.95 -26.22
N TRP A 258 12.57 -3.95 -26.01
CA TRP A 258 12.68 -4.97 -24.98
C TRP A 258 12.39 -6.35 -25.57
N PRO A 259 13.35 -6.96 -26.30
CA PRO A 259 13.16 -8.27 -26.87
C PRO A 259 12.84 -9.28 -25.76
N ARG A 260 11.81 -10.10 -25.96
CA ARG A 260 11.34 -11.10 -24.99
C ARG A 260 12.54 -11.89 -24.46
N ARG A 261 12.62 -12.06 -23.14
CA ARG A 261 13.53 -13.07 -22.58
C ARG A 261 12.96 -14.42 -22.99
N ASP A 262 13.72 -15.18 -23.78
CA ASP A 262 13.33 -16.54 -24.14
C ASP A 262 13.06 -17.34 -22.86
N GLU A 263 11.85 -17.88 -22.73
CA GLU A 263 11.45 -18.86 -21.71
C GLU A 263 12.09 -20.22 -22.03
N SER A 264 13.43 -20.26 -22.08
CA SER A 264 14.20 -21.49 -22.21
C SER A 264 15.29 -21.55 -21.15
N CYS A 265 14.89 -21.83 -19.91
CA CYS A 265 15.65 -22.67 -18.99
C CYS A 265 14.77 -23.21 -17.86
#